data_AF-A0A3D5KEG6-F1
#
_entry.id   AF-A0A3D5KEG6-F1
#
_cell.length_a   1.000
_cell.length_b   1.000
_cell.length_c   1.000
_cell.angle_alpha   90.00
_cell.angle_beta   90.00
_cell.angle_gamma   90.00
#
_symmetry.space_group_name_H-M   'P 1'
#
loop_
_entity.id
_entity.type
_entity.pdbx_description
1 polymer ?
#
loop_
_entity_poly.entity_id
_entity_poly.type
_entity_poly.pdbx_seq_one_letter_code
_entity_poly.pdbx_strand_id
1 'polypeptide(L)'
;ELNYIGRYEESLVITEECMKSYNDYDVQFLLADNLANTDNIDQAIETYRYAGNMIPCRFEPLDGMMTLYLGSGDTLNAVSIAREIVAKPVKVPSSRVNVIVAAAKQLIE
;
A
#
# COMPACT_ATOMS: atom_id res chain seq x y z
N GLU A 1 -11.73 5.54 -13.30
CA GLU A 1 -10.37 6.04 -12.98
C GLU A 1 -9.31 5.30 -13.76
N LEU A 2 -8.23 5.98 -14.20
CA LEU A 2 -7.18 5.44 -15.09
C LEU A 2 -6.43 4.24 -14.50
N ASN A 3 -6.04 4.34 -13.22
CA ASN A 3 -5.44 3.25 -12.45
C ASN A 3 -6.31 1.98 -12.49
N TYR A 4 -7.61 2.12 -12.22
CA TYR A 4 -8.56 0.99 -12.22
C TYR A 4 -8.65 0.26 -13.57
N ILE A 5 -8.45 0.96 -14.69
CA ILE A 5 -8.45 0.37 -16.04
C ILE A 5 -7.04 0.01 -16.54
N GLY A 6 -6.03 0.00 -15.65
CA GLY A 6 -4.66 -0.41 -15.96
C GLY A 6 -3.83 0.61 -16.73
N ARG A 7 -4.27 1.87 -16.83
CA ARG A 7 -3.51 2.95 -17.48
C ARG A 7 -2.63 3.65 -16.45
N TYR A 8 -1.68 2.91 -15.88
CA TYR A 8 -0.91 3.33 -14.70
C TYR A 8 0.02 4.50 -14.98
N GLU A 9 0.67 4.55 -16.13
CA GLU A 9 1.58 5.64 -16.52
C GLU A 9 0.82 6.96 -16.68
N GLU A 10 -0.37 6.92 -17.28
CA GLU A 10 -1.21 8.12 -17.43
C GLU A 10 -1.81 8.54 -16.08
N SER A 11 -2.20 7.56 -15.26
CA SER A 11 -2.63 7.81 -13.89
C SER A 11 -1.51 8.45 -13.05
N LEU A 12 -0.27 8.00 -13.23
CA LEU A 12 0.91 8.53 -12.55
C LEU A 12 1.10 10.02 -12.86
N VAL A 13 1.07 10.41 -14.15
CA VAL A 13 1.20 11.81 -14.58
C VAL A 13 0.13 12.71 -13.92
N ILE A 14 -1.13 12.26 -13.90
CA ILE A 14 -2.20 13.05 -13.27
C ILE A 14 -2.02 13.11 -11.75
N THR A 15 -1.63 12.00 -11.12
CA THR A 15 -1.45 11.93 -9.66
C THR A 15 -0.28 12.81 -9.19
N GLU A 16 0.81 12.85 -9.95
CA GLU A 16 1.97 13.72 -9.70
C GLU A 16 1.62 15.22 -9.81
N GLU A 17 0.69 15.59 -10.69
CA GLU A 17 0.17 16.96 -10.74
C GLU A 17 -0.75 17.25 -9.55
N CYS A 18 -1.65 16.32 -9.22
CA CYS A 18 -2.56 16.45 -8.08
C CYS A 18 -1.81 16.65 -6.75
N MET A 19 -0.73 15.91 -6.51
CA MET A 19 0.04 16.03 -5.25
C MET A 19 0.70 17.40 -5.05
N LYS A 20 0.79 18.26 -6.08
CA LYS A 20 1.31 19.63 -5.91
C LYS A 20 0.35 20.54 -5.15
N SER A 21 -0.96 20.27 -5.24
CA SER A 21 -2.01 21.12 -4.67
C SER A 21 -2.93 20.40 -3.68
N TYR A 22 -3.08 19.07 -3.81
CA TYR A 22 -3.99 18.23 -3.03
C TYR A 22 -3.23 17.01 -2.48
N ASN A 23 -2.10 17.25 -1.81
CA ASN A 23 -1.26 16.17 -1.28
C ASN A 23 -1.87 15.50 -0.03
N ASP A 24 -2.94 14.74 -0.23
CA ASP A 24 -3.59 13.97 0.83
C ASP A 24 -3.23 12.48 0.78
N TYR A 25 -3.80 11.74 1.73
CA TYR A 25 -3.58 10.31 1.86
C TYR A 25 -4.00 9.55 0.60
N ASP A 26 -5.15 9.87 0.01
CA ASP A 26 -5.71 9.13 -1.12
C ASP A 26 -4.88 9.35 -2.38
N VAL A 27 -4.37 10.58 -2.59
CA VAL A 27 -3.42 10.90 -3.66
C VAL A 27 -2.11 10.15 -3.50
N GLN A 28 -1.54 10.10 -2.29
CA GLN A 28 -0.31 9.35 -2.03
C GLN A 28 -0.49 7.84 -2.15
N PHE A 29 -1.63 7.31 -1.70
CA PHE A 29 -1.97 5.90 -1.87
C PHE A 29 -2.11 5.53 -3.34
N LEU A 30 -2.80 6.36 -4.13
CA LEU A 30 -2.94 6.17 -5.58
C LEU A 30 -1.58 6.28 -6.30
N LEU A 31 -0.71 7.18 -5.86
CA LEU A 31 0.65 7.31 -6.39
C LEU A 31 1.44 6.01 -6.15
N ALA A 32 1.40 5.48 -4.93
CA ALA A 32 2.07 4.23 -4.58
C ALA A 32 1.57 3.06 -5.43
N ASP A 33 0.26 2.96 -5.63
CA ASP A 33 -0.35 1.90 -6.45
C ASP A 33 0.01 2.03 -7.94
N ASN A 34 0.08 3.25 -8.49
CA ASN A 34 0.58 3.45 -9.85
C ASN A 34 2.06 3.03 -9.99
N LEU A 35 2.92 3.47 -9.07
CA LEU A 35 4.34 3.13 -9.08
C LEU A 35 4.58 1.61 -8.96
N ALA A 36 3.78 0.94 -8.14
CA ALA A 36 3.79 -0.51 -7.96
C ALA A 36 3.52 -1.26 -9.27
N ASN A 37 2.71 -0.68 -10.16
CA ASN A 37 2.33 -1.28 -11.44
C ASN A 37 3.18 -0.81 -12.63
N THR A 38 4.16 0.10 -12.43
CA THR A 38 5.09 0.59 -13.47
C THR A 38 6.55 0.24 -13.17
N ASP A 39 6.82 -0.91 -12.54
CA ASP A 39 8.15 -1.41 -12.15
C ASP A 39 8.98 -0.53 -11.18
N ASN A 40 8.38 0.48 -10.54
CA ASN A 40 9.06 1.37 -9.58
C ASN A 40 8.84 0.90 -8.12
N ILE A 41 9.18 -0.35 -7.84
CA ILE A 41 8.83 -1.04 -6.59
C ILE A 41 9.38 -0.34 -5.34
N ASP A 42 10.65 0.06 -5.35
CA ASP A 42 11.28 0.73 -4.20
C ASP A 42 10.58 2.05 -3.88
N GLN A 43 10.25 2.84 -4.92
CA GLN A 43 9.54 4.10 -4.75
C GLN A 43 8.11 3.86 -4.27
N ALA A 44 7.42 2.84 -4.80
CA ALA A 44 6.09 2.45 -4.35
C ALA A 44 6.06 2.11 -2.86
N ILE A 45 7.06 1.37 -2.36
CA ILE A 45 7.20 1.02 -0.94
C ILE A 45 7.34 2.28 -0.08
N GLU A 46 8.22 3.21 -0.47
CA GLU A 46 8.39 4.47 0.26
C GLU A 46 7.11 5.32 0.24
N THR A 47 6.41 5.37 -0.89
CA THR A 47 5.15 6.11 -1.01
C THR A 47 4.04 5.46 -0.19
N TYR A 48 3.92 4.13 -0.15
CA TYR A 48 2.99 3.44 0.75
C TYR A 48 3.33 3.74 2.21
N ARG A 49 4.61 3.70 2.59
CA ARG A 49 5.03 4.07 3.95
C ARG A 49 4.66 5.51 4.29
N TYR A 50 4.88 6.44 3.36
CA TYR A 50 4.49 7.83 3.53
C TYR A 50 2.97 7.98 3.74
N ALA A 51 2.14 7.35 2.90
CA ALA A 51 0.70 7.35 3.06
C ALA A 51 0.26 6.73 4.40
N GLY A 52 0.87 5.61 4.81
CA GLY A 52 0.62 4.99 6.11
C GLY A 52 0.93 5.91 7.29
N ASN A 53 1.99 6.72 7.20
CA ASN A 53 2.34 7.70 8.21
C ASN A 53 1.36 8.89 8.26
N MET A 54 0.70 9.23 7.16
CA MET A 54 -0.33 10.29 7.13
C MET A 54 -1.59 9.88 7.89
N ILE A 55 -2.01 8.61 7.78
CA ILE A 55 -3.15 8.06 8.52
C ILE A 55 -2.78 6.72 9.15
N PRO A 56 -2.13 6.73 10.34
CA PRO A 56 -1.55 5.53 10.97
C PRO A 56 -2.54 4.43 11.33
N CYS A 57 -3.86 4.66 11.28
CA CYS A 57 -4.86 3.62 11.53
C CYS A 57 -5.26 2.83 10.28
N ARG A 58 -4.82 3.23 9.07
CA ARG A 58 -5.08 2.51 7.82
C ARG A 58 -4.22 1.26 7.73
N PHE A 59 -4.80 0.20 7.17
CA PHE A 59 -4.14 -1.10 7.00
C PHE A 59 -3.66 -1.29 5.56
N GLU A 60 -4.32 -0.65 4.61
CA GLU A 60 -4.09 -0.75 3.18
C GLU A 60 -2.64 -0.42 2.78
N PRO A 61 -1.94 0.57 3.36
CA PRO A 61 -0.54 0.83 2.99
C PRO A 61 0.41 -0.29 3.43
N LEU A 62 0.14 -0.93 4.57
CA LEU A 62 0.91 -2.09 5.02
C LEU A 62 0.63 -3.29 4.11
N ASP A 63 -0.63 -3.52 3.74
CA ASP A 63 -1.03 -4.58 2.81
C ASP A 63 -0.36 -4.43 1.43
N GLY A 64 -0.29 -3.20 0.90
CA GLY A 64 0.42 -2.88 -0.32
C GLY A 64 1.90 -3.24 -0.24
N MET A 65 2.61 -2.79 0.80
CA MET A 65 4.02 -3.15 1.01
C MET A 65 4.22 -4.66 1.18
N MET A 66 3.37 -5.33 1.96
CA MET A 66 3.44 -6.79 2.15
C MET A 66 3.32 -7.53 0.81
N THR A 67 2.36 -7.13 -0.02
CA THR A 67 2.12 -7.73 -1.34
C THR A 67 3.31 -7.51 -2.28
N LEU A 68 3.90 -6.31 -2.27
CA LEU A 68 5.09 -6.01 -3.09
C LEU A 68 6.30 -6.85 -2.68
N TYR A 69 6.57 -6.95 -1.37
CA TYR A 69 7.66 -7.79 -0.87
C TYR A 69 7.45 -9.29 -1.19
N LEU A 70 6.21 -9.78 -1.12
CA LEU A 70 5.89 -11.14 -1.54
C LEU A 70 6.13 -11.33 -3.06
N GLY A 71 5.69 -10.38 -3.88
CA GLY A 71 5.85 -10.43 -5.33
C GLY A 71 7.31 -10.39 -5.78
N SER A 72 8.19 -9.70 -5.04
CA SER A 72 9.63 -9.64 -5.31
C SER A 72 10.42 -10.81 -4.73
N GLY A 73 9.79 -11.69 -3.93
CA GLY A 73 10.45 -12.80 -3.24
C GLY A 73 11.17 -12.41 -1.94
N ASP A 74 11.04 -11.16 -1.50
CA ASP A 74 11.59 -10.67 -0.23
C ASP A 74 10.70 -11.10 0.96
N THR A 75 10.79 -12.38 1.26
CA THR A 75 10.01 -13.00 2.34
C THR A 75 10.33 -12.44 3.72
N LEU A 76 11.55 -11.94 3.95
CA LEU A 76 11.95 -11.36 5.24
C LEU A 76 11.17 -10.08 5.52
N ASN A 77 11.14 -9.15 4.57
CA ASN A 77 10.39 -7.91 4.73
C ASN A 77 8.88 -8.15 4.69
N ALA A 78 8.40 -9.08 3.85
CA ALA A 78 6.98 -9.45 3.85
C ALA A 78 6.50 -9.96 5.23
N VAL A 79 7.26 -10.87 5.87
CA VAL A 79 6.95 -11.37 7.22
C VAL A 79 7.04 -10.26 8.27
N SER A 80 8.00 -9.33 8.14
CA SER A 80 8.11 -8.17 9.01
C SER A 80 6.84 -7.31 8.98
N ILE A 81 6.37 -6.96 7.77
CA ILE A 81 5.14 -6.19 7.58
C ILE A 81 3.91 -6.97 8.07
N ALA A 82 3.84 -8.29 7.82
CA ALA A 82 2.74 -9.12 8.31
C ALA A 82 2.63 -9.11 9.84
N ARG A 83 3.77 -9.16 10.55
CA ARG A 83 3.78 -9.01 12.01
C ARG A 83 3.28 -7.64 12.46
N GLU A 84 3.64 -6.58 11.74
CA GLU A 84 3.12 -5.23 12.01
C GLU A 84 1.60 -5.17 11.82
N ILE A 85 1.07 -5.73 10.72
CA ILE A 85 -0.37 -5.81 10.44
C ILE A 85 -1.11 -6.53 11.57
N VAL A 86 -0.61 -7.68 12.01
CA VAL A 86 -1.26 -8.48 13.07
C VAL A 86 -1.21 -7.77 14.44
N ALA A 87 -0.12 -7.06 14.73
CA ALA A 87 0.02 -6.30 15.98
C ALA A 87 -0.80 -5.00 16.00
N LYS A 88 -1.18 -4.48 14.83
CA LYS A 88 -1.88 -3.20 14.71
C LYS A 88 -3.32 -3.29 15.26
N PRO A 89 -3.73 -2.38 16.16
CA PRO A 89 -5.09 -2.38 16.69
C PRO A 89 -6.11 -1.97 15.61
N VAL A 90 -7.18 -2.76 15.46
CA VAL A 90 -8.29 -2.45 14.56
C VAL A 90 -9.17 -1.36 15.17
N LYS A 91 -9.09 -0.15 14.63
CA LYS A 91 -9.91 1.00 15.07
C LYS A 91 -11.34 0.94 14.54
N VAL A 92 -11.50 0.55 13.27
CA VAL A 92 -12.79 0.44 12.59
C VAL A 92 -12.86 -0.95 11.96
N PRO A 93 -13.71 -1.85 12.48
CA PRO A 93 -13.89 -3.17 11.89
C PRO A 93 -14.46 -3.06 10.48
N SER A 94 -13.87 -3.78 9.53
CA SER A 94 -14.38 -3.88 8.16
C SER A 94 -13.99 -5.22 7.54
N SER A 95 -14.75 -5.63 6.52
CA SER A 95 -14.43 -6.85 5.76
C SER A 95 -13.03 -6.76 5.14
N ARG A 96 -12.64 -5.58 4.63
CA ARG A 96 -11.31 -5.35 4.07
C ARG A 96 -10.21 -5.55 5.12
N VAL A 97 -10.34 -4.96 6.31
CA VAL A 97 -9.35 -5.14 7.38
C VAL A 97 -9.23 -6.60 7.80
N ASN A 98 -10.36 -7.31 7.89
CA ASN A 98 -10.34 -8.74 8.23
C ASN A 98 -9.58 -9.58 7.20
N VAL A 99 -9.73 -9.29 5.90
CA VAL A 99 -8.98 -9.97 4.83
C VAL A 99 -7.48 -9.70 4.94
N ILE A 100 -7.08 -8.44 5.14
CA ILE A 100 -5.67 -8.05 5.29
C ILE A 100 -5.04 -8.76 6.50
N VAL A 101 -5.70 -8.72 7.65
CA VAL A 101 -5.22 -9.37 8.87
C VAL A 101 -5.15 -10.90 8.72
N ALA A 102 -6.11 -11.51 8.03
CA ALA A 102 -6.10 -12.96 7.78
C ALA A 102 -4.93 -13.37 6.86
N ALA A 103 -4.69 -12.64 5.78
CA ALA A 103 -3.57 -12.88 4.88
C ALA A 103 -2.22 -12.74 5.62
N ALA A 104 -2.07 -11.70 6.44
CA ALA A 104 -0.87 -11.51 7.25
C ALA A 104 -0.67 -12.64 8.28
N LYS A 105 -1.74 -13.14 8.91
CA LYS A 105 -1.66 -14.30 9.82
C LYS A 105 -1.22 -15.56 9.10
N GLN A 106 -1.77 -15.84 7.92
CA GLN A 106 -1.40 -17.00 7.13
C GLN A 106 0.08 -16.97 6.72
N LEU A 107 0.67 -15.78 6.53
CA LEU A 107 2.08 -15.64 6.16
C LEU A 107 3.06 -15.91 7.32
N ILE A 108 2.63 -15.74 8.58
CA ILE A 108 3.48 -15.92 9.76
C ILE A 108 3.35 -17.29 10.42
N GLU A 109 2.36 -18.09 10.00
CA GLU A 109 2.14 -19.49 10.43
C GLU A 109 3.11 -20.45 9.73
#